data_AF-A0A3B8XT88-F1
#
_entry.id   AF-A0A3B8XT88-F1
#
_cell.length_a   1.000
_cell.length_b   1.000
_cell.length_c   1.000
_cell.angle_alpha   90.00
_cell.angle_beta   90.00
_cell.angle_gamma   90.00
#
_symmetry.space_group_name_H-M   'P 1'
#
loop_
_entity.id
_entity.type
_entity.pdbx_description
1 polymer ?
#
loop_
_entity_poly.entity_id
_entity_poly.type
_entity_poly.pdbx_seq_one_letter_code
_entity_poly.pdbx_strand_id
1 'polypeptide(L)' 'MSTDTTSKDTTSEEAGRDYRDTLFLPKTDFPMKAGLPAREPEWLARWEKLDLYRRLRESAKGRETFILHDGPPYANG' A
#
# COMPACT_ATOMS: atom_id res chain seq x y z
N MET A 1 2.38 30.93 42.84
CA MET A 1 2.49 31.84 41.69
C MET A 1 1.89 31.12 40.50
N SER A 2 0.62 31.40 40.24
CA SER A 2 -0.14 30.90 39.09
C SER A 2 0.11 31.81 37.90
N THR A 3 0.39 31.24 36.74
CA THR A 3 -0.22 31.64 35.46
C THR A 3 0.00 30.53 34.44
N ASP A 4 -1.07 29.77 34.22
CA ASP A 4 -1.36 29.06 32.98
C ASP A 4 -1.58 30.09 31.86
N THR A 5 -1.01 29.87 30.67
CA THR A 5 -1.47 30.50 29.43
C THR A 5 -1.06 29.61 28.26
N THR A 6 -1.96 28.70 27.91
CA THR A 6 -2.01 28.05 26.60
C THR A 6 -2.39 29.10 25.55
N SER A 7 -1.45 29.50 24.69
CA SER A 7 -1.72 30.30 23.50
C SER A 7 -2.50 29.47 22.48
N LYS A 8 -3.83 29.61 22.49
CA LYS A 8 -4.67 29.24 21.33
C LYS A 8 -4.44 30.27 20.23
N ASP A 9 -3.65 29.88 19.24
CA ASP A 9 -3.53 30.60 17.98
C ASP A 9 -4.93 30.65 17.33
N THR A 10 -5.54 31.83 17.36
CA THR A 10 -6.89 32.07 16.85
C THR A 10 -6.73 32.76 15.51
N THR A 11 -6.59 31.98 14.44
CA THR A 11 -6.67 32.52 13.08
C THR A 11 -8.13 32.89 12.81
N SER A 12 -8.38 34.18 12.66
CA SER A 12 -9.64 34.79 12.25
C SER A 12 -10.05 34.31 10.85
N GLU A 13 -11.16 33.57 10.75
CA GLU A 13 -11.79 33.18 9.49
C GLU A 13 -12.51 34.40 8.88
N GLU A 14 -11.94 34.99 7.83
CA GLU A 14 -12.76 35.68 6.83
C GLU A 14 -13.60 34.62 6.12
N ALA A 15 -14.92 34.70 6.25
CA ALA A 15 -15.88 33.83 5.56
C ALA A 15 -15.91 34.10 4.05
N GLY A 16 -14.80 33.85 3.37
CA GLY A 16 -14.73 33.67 1.92
C GLY A 16 -15.35 32.33 1.53
N ARG A 17 -16.00 32.29 0.37
CA ARG A 17 -16.65 31.07 -0.13
C ARG A 17 -15.65 29.92 -0.21
N ASP A 18 -15.94 28.82 0.49
CA ASP A 18 -15.15 27.59 0.41
C ASP A 18 -15.40 26.89 -0.93
N TYR A 19 -14.35 26.77 -1.75
CA TYR A 19 -14.43 26.14 -3.07
C TYR A 19 -13.98 24.67 -3.06
N ARG A 20 -13.59 24.09 -1.91
CA ARG A 20 -13.08 22.71 -1.84
C ARG A 20 -14.04 21.69 -2.46
N ASP A 21 -15.34 21.87 -2.27
CA ASP A 21 -16.38 20.97 -2.79
C ASP A 21 -16.63 21.12 -4.31
N THR A 22 -16.07 22.15 -4.94
CA THR A 22 -16.15 22.35 -6.40
C THR A 22 -15.03 21.65 -7.16
N LEU A 23 -14.06 21.08 -6.46
CA LEU A 23 -12.89 20.43 -7.04
C LEU A 23 -13.10 18.91 -7.13
N PHE A 24 -12.88 18.34 -8.32
CA PHE A 24 -12.86 16.89 -8.54
C PHE A 24 -11.49 16.31 -8.17
N LEU A 25 -11.19 16.28 -6.87
CA LEU A 25 -9.94 15.72 -6.37
C LEU A 25 -9.97 14.18 -6.36
N PRO A 26 -8.86 13.50 -6.73
CA PRO A 26 -8.76 12.06 -6.61
C PRO A 26 -8.94 11.60 -5.15
N LYS A 27 -9.75 10.56 -4.95
CA LYS A 27 -9.94 9.89 -3.66
C LYS A 27 -9.57 8.43 -3.81
N THR A 28 -8.78 7.91 -2.89
CA THR A 28 -8.37 6.51 -2.89
C THR A 28 -8.15 6.03 -1.46
N ASP A 29 -8.55 4.79 -1.18
CA ASP A 29 -8.23 4.10 0.06
C ASP A 29 -6.79 3.56 0.05
N PHE A 30 -6.09 3.70 -1.09
CA PHE A 30 -4.70 3.29 -1.22
C PHE A 30 -3.80 4.16 -0.33
N PRO A 31 -3.10 3.58 0.66
CA PRO A 31 -2.27 4.34 1.57
C PRO A 31 -1.03 4.87 0.84
N MET A 32 -0.64 6.10 1.14
CA MET A 32 0.62 6.66 0.59
C MET A 32 1.86 5.92 1.09
N LYS A 33 1.80 5.31 2.29
CA LYS A 33 2.88 4.49 2.85
C LYS A 33 2.59 3.01 2.61
N ALA A 34 3.59 2.25 2.18
CA ALA A 34 3.42 0.86 1.80
C ALA A 34 3.10 -0.09 2.98
N GLY A 35 3.74 0.11 4.14
CA GLY A 35 3.53 -0.78 5.31
C GLY A 35 3.97 -2.23 5.06
N LEU A 36 5.05 -2.42 4.29
CA LEU A 36 5.51 -3.74 3.80
C LEU A 36 5.66 -4.81 4.88
N PRO A 37 6.25 -4.55 6.07
CA PRO A 37 6.42 -5.59 7.08
C PRO A 37 5.13 -6.30 7.52
N ALA A 38 3.99 -5.60 7.45
CA ALA A 38 2.68 -6.18 7.74
C ALA A 38 1.98 -6.73 6.48
N ARG A 39 2.11 -6.03 5.34
CA ARG A 39 1.41 -6.37 4.10
C ARG A 39 1.98 -7.59 3.38
N GLU A 40 3.30 -7.76 3.37
CA GLU A 40 3.95 -8.86 2.65
C GLU A 40 3.51 -10.25 3.16
N PRO A 41 3.47 -10.51 4.48
CA PRO A 41 2.93 -11.77 5.00
C PRO A 41 1.46 -12.02 4.60
N GLU A 42 0.62 -10.98 4.61
CA GLU A 42 -0.78 -11.08 4.19
C GLU A 42 -0.92 -11.46 2.72
N TRP A 43 -0.07 -10.90 1.85
CA TRP A 43 -0.06 -11.22 0.43
C TRP A 43 0.37 -12.66 0.16
N LEU A 44 1.44 -13.11 0.82
CA LEU A 44 1.93 -14.49 0.70
C LEU A 44 0.84 -15.49 1.12
N ALA A 45 0.21 -15.27 2.29
CA ALA A 45 -0.88 -16.12 2.77
C ALA A 45 -2.08 -16.13 1.82
N ARG A 46 -2.41 -14.97 1.22
CA ARG A 46 -3.46 -14.89 0.20
C ARG A 46 -3.09 -15.68 -1.06
N TRP A 47 -1.86 -15.57 -1.56
CA TRP A 47 -1.42 -16.30 -2.76
C TRP A 47 -1.40 -17.81 -2.54
N GLU A 48 -0.97 -18.25 -1.36
CA GLU A 48 -1.01 -19.66 -0.95
C GLU A 48 -2.45 -20.18 -0.89
N LYS A 49 -3.35 -19.44 -0.22
CA LYS A 49 -4.79 -19.80 -0.17
C LYS A 49 -5.43 -19.89 -1.55
N LEU A 50 -4.99 -19.05 -2.49
CA LEU A 50 -5.48 -19.07 -3.86
C LEU A 50 -4.89 -20.20 -4.71
N ASP A 51 -3.82 -20.85 -4.24
CA ASP A 51 -3.00 -21.77 -5.04
C ASP A 51 -2.55 -21.11 -6.36
N LEU A 52 -2.04 -19.89 -6.22
CA LEU A 52 -1.79 -18.97 -7.34
C LEU A 52 -0.81 -19.57 -8.36
N TYR A 53 0.23 -20.25 -7.89
CA TYR A 53 1.23 -20.86 -8.77
C TYR A 53 0.60 -21.91 -9.69
N ARG A 54 -0.24 -22.81 -9.16
CA ARG A 54 -0.94 -23.82 -9.97
C ARG A 54 -1.84 -23.17 -11.01
N ARG A 55 -2.61 -22.15 -10.63
CA ARG A 55 -3.46 -21.39 -11.56
C ARG A 55 -2.65 -20.72 -12.67
N LEU A 56 -1.50 -20.14 -12.36
CA LEU A 56 -0.60 -19.57 -13.36
C LEU A 56 -0.14 -20.64 -14.36
N ARG A 57 0.30 -21.80 -13.88
CA ARG A 57 0.71 -22.93 -14.75
C ARG A 57 -0.42 -23.43 -15.63
N GLU A 58 -1.64 -23.49 -15.12
CA GLU A 58 -2.83 -23.86 -15.90
C GLU A 58 -3.13 -22.84 -16.99
N SER A 59 -3.08 -21.54 -16.69
CA SER A 59 -3.34 -20.46 -17.66
C SER A 59 -2.27 -20.35 -18.76
N ALA A 60 -1.07 -20.85 -18.49
CA ALA A 60 0.07 -20.81 -19.41
C ALA A 60 0.16 -22.05 -20.32
N LYS A 61 -0.77 -23.01 -20.21
CA LYS A 61 -0.77 -24.21 -21.06
C LYS A 61 -0.74 -23.84 -22.54
N GLY A 62 0.17 -24.46 -23.28
CA GLY A 62 0.33 -24.26 -24.72
C GLY A 62 1.13 -23.03 -25.15
N ARG A 63 1.58 -22.18 -24.21
CA ARG A 63 2.52 -21.08 -24.52
C ARG A 63 3.93 -21.64 -24.73
N GLU A 64 4.77 -20.87 -25.43
CA GLU A 64 6.19 -21.18 -25.56
C GLU A 64 6.83 -21.29 -24.17
N THR A 65 7.64 -22.33 -23.97
CA THR A 65 8.24 -22.60 -22.66
C THR A 65 9.42 -21.67 -22.45
N PHE A 66 9.39 -20.93 -21.35
CA PHE A 66 10.54 -20.17 -20.84
C PHE A 66 11.08 -20.85 -19.57
N ILE A 67 12.39 -21.11 -19.54
CA ILE A 67 13.08 -21.75 -18.40
C ILE A 67 14.07 -20.76 -17.81
N LEU A 68 13.90 -20.44 -16.53
CA LEU A 68 14.85 -19.68 -15.74
C LEU A 68 15.61 -20.64 -14.82
N HIS A 69 16.91 -20.81 -15.08
CA HIS A 69 17.79 -21.56 -14.18
C HIS A 69 18.17 -20.65 -13.00
N ASP A 70 17.56 -20.89 -11.85
CA ASP A 70 18.00 -20.25 -10.61
C ASP A 70 19.24 -20.98 -10.07
N GLY A 71 20.24 -20.22 -9.65
CA GLY A 71 21.50 -20.78 -9.15
C GLY A 71 21.30 -21.33 -7.73
N PRO A 72 21.94 -22.46 -7.35
CA PRO A 72 21.83 -22.95 -5.99
C PRO A 72 22.42 -21.91 -5.01
N PRO A 73 21.71 -21.57 -3.93
CA PRO A 73 22.23 -20.64 -2.93
C PRO A 73 23.43 -21.28 -2.22
N TYR A 74 24.42 -20.46 -1.85
CA TYR A 74 25.45 -20.90 -0.92
C TYR A 74 24.83 -21.01 0.48
N ALA A 75 24.86 -22.21 1.07
CA ALA A 75 24.27 -22.49 2.38
C ALA A 75 25.22 -22.17 3.55
N ASN A 76 25.85 -20.98 3.52
CA ASN A 76 26.72 -20.49 4.59
C ASN A 76 26.01 -19.30 5.24
N GLY A 77 25.24 -19.58 6.30
CA GLY A 77 24.51 -18.56 7.06
C GLY A 77 25.42 -17.56 7.79
#